data_AF-A0A6P0MP18-F1
#
_entry.id   AF-A0A6P0MP18-F1
#
_cell.length_a   1.000
_cell.length_b   1.000
_cell.length_c   1.000
_cell.angle_alpha   90.00
_cell.angle_beta   90.00
_cell.angle_gamma   90.00
#
_symmetry.space_group_name_H-M   'P 1'
#
loop_
_entity.id
_entity.type
_entity.pdbx_description
1 polymer ?
#
loop_
_entity_poly.entity_id
_entity_poly.type
_entity_poly.pdbx_seq_one_letter_code
_entity_poly.pdbx_strand_id
1 'polypeptide(L)'
;MVEERVSQAKTQARKEEVLEIYEDLLKTIWDRILPTLGRVTVMAIMERALVLTKEQYPLIGHLDATPEGVSFEVLRQRLGEEERLLLREALKELIANLIDILAMLTGDILVRQLLKEIEGRKLL
;
A
#
# COMPACT_ATOMS: atom_id res chain seq x y z
N MET A 1 30.91 -24.21 0.54
CA MET A 1 30.74 -23.49 1.83
C MET A 1 30.99 -21.98 1.76
N VAL A 2 32.07 -21.47 1.15
CA VAL A 2 32.26 -19.99 0.98
C VAL A 2 31.41 -19.42 -0.15
N GLU A 3 31.33 -20.10 -1.30
CA GLU A 3 30.53 -19.63 -2.45
C GLU A 3 29.01 -19.60 -2.17
N GLU A 4 28.48 -20.59 -1.43
CA GLU A 4 27.08 -20.58 -0.95
C GLU A 4 26.79 -19.38 -0.03
N ARG A 5 27.69 -19.09 0.91
CA ARG A 5 27.51 -17.96 1.85
C ARG A 5 27.55 -16.60 1.12
N VAL A 6 28.39 -16.46 0.10
CA VAL A 6 28.47 -15.25 -0.73
C VAL A 6 27.23 -15.11 -1.62
N SER A 7 26.69 -16.21 -2.15
CA SER A 7 25.44 -16.23 -2.94
C SER A 7 24.21 -15.85 -2.10
N GLN A 8 24.11 -16.41 -0.88
CA GLN A 8 23.04 -16.10 0.08
C GLN A 8 23.10 -14.63 0.52
N ALA A 9 24.30 -14.10 0.82
CA ALA A 9 24.47 -12.71 1.21
C ALA A 9 24.05 -11.72 0.11
N LYS A 10 24.40 -11.99 -1.16
CA LYS A 10 23.97 -11.15 -2.30
C LYS A 10 22.45 -11.19 -2.51
N THR A 11 21.85 -12.35 -2.31
CA THR A 11 20.40 -12.52 -2.46
C THR A 11 19.64 -11.78 -1.35
N GLN A 12 20.11 -11.87 -0.10
CA GLN A 12 19.51 -11.17 1.03
C GLN A 12 19.62 -9.64 0.90
N ALA A 13 20.78 -9.11 0.51
CA ALA A 13 20.96 -7.66 0.30
C ALA A 13 19.97 -7.10 -0.74
N ARG A 14 19.71 -7.87 -1.81
CA ARG A 14 18.77 -7.49 -2.87
C ARG A 14 17.29 -7.69 -2.47
N LYS A 15 17.00 -8.42 -1.39
CA LYS A 15 15.64 -8.49 -0.81
C LYS A 15 15.34 -7.22 -0.02
N GLU A 16 16.28 -6.82 0.83
CA GLU A 16 16.14 -5.63 1.66
C GLU A 16 15.94 -4.40 0.79
N GLU A 17 16.74 -4.25 -0.27
CA GLU A 17 16.63 -3.12 -1.22
C GLU A 17 15.23 -3.01 -1.86
N VAL A 18 14.59 -4.13 -2.22
CA VAL A 18 13.23 -4.10 -2.79
C VAL A 18 12.20 -3.67 -1.74
N LEU A 19 12.30 -4.24 -0.53
CA LEU A 19 11.39 -3.91 0.57
C LEU A 19 11.50 -2.43 0.95
N GLU A 20 12.73 -1.92 1.09
CA GLU A 20 13.01 -0.52 1.39
C GLU A 20 12.36 0.40 0.35
N ILE A 21 12.50 0.11 -0.95
CA ILE A 21 11.87 0.92 -2.02
C ILE A 21 10.35 1.00 -1.85
N TYR A 22 9.69 -0.12 -1.55
CA TYR A 22 8.23 -0.14 -1.41
C TYR A 22 7.76 0.47 -0.08
N GLU A 23 8.49 0.25 1.01
CA GLU A 23 8.22 0.90 2.30
C GLU A 23 8.36 2.42 2.18
N ASP A 24 9.44 2.91 1.58
CA ASP A 24 9.65 4.33 1.31
C ASP A 24 8.57 4.93 0.41
N LEU A 25 8.14 4.18 -0.62
CA LEU A 25 7.07 4.61 -1.50
C LEU A 25 5.73 4.72 -0.78
N LEU A 26 5.35 3.71 0.01
CA LEU A 26 4.12 3.73 0.80
C LEU A 26 4.16 4.83 1.85
N LYS A 27 5.31 5.04 2.51
CA LYS A 27 5.52 6.14 3.44
C LYS A 27 5.37 7.50 2.75
N THR A 28 5.96 7.66 1.56
CA THR A 28 5.83 8.88 0.77
C THR A 28 4.38 9.16 0.37
N ILE A 29 3.63 8.12 -0.03
CA ILE A 29 2.20 8.26 -0.34
C ILE A 29 1.45 8.67 0.92
N TRP A 30 1.65 7.97 2.03
CA TRP A 30 1.05 8.24 3.33
C TRP A 30 1.24 9.69 3.77
N ASP A 31 2.50 10.14 3.82
CA ASP A 31 2.87 11.48 4.28
C ASP A 31 2.28 12.59 3.38
N ARG A 32 2.02 12.30 2.10
CA ARG A 32 1.37 13.22 1.16
C ARG A 32 -0.15 13.30 1.32
N ILE A 33 -0.82 12.18 1.59
CA ILE A 33 -2.28 12.16 1.68
C ILE A 33 -2.79 12.51 3.09
N LEU A 34 -1.97 12.27 4.13
CA LEU A 34 -2.31 12.51 5.53
C LEU A 34 -2.78 13.94 5.84
N PRO A 35 -2.11 15.02 5.38
CA PRO A 35 -2.55 16.38 5.68
C PRO A 35 -3.92 16.73 5.08
N THR A 36 -4.29 16.08 3.98
CA THR A 36 -5.52 16.40 3.23
C THR A 36 -6.71 15.59 3.74
N LEU A 37 -6.52 14.28 3.94
CA LEU A 37 -7.60 13.35 4.26
C LEU A 37 -7.77 13.12 5.76
N GLY A 38 -6.75 13.44 6.55
CA GLY A 38 -6.70 13.19 7.99
C GLY A 38 -6.38 11.73 8.32
N ARG A 39 -5.84 11.51 9.52
CA ARG A 39 -5.30 10.22 9.97
C ARG A 39 -6.30 9.06 9.88
N VAL A 40 -7.52 9.28 10.39
CA VAL A 40 -8.56 8.24 10.41
C VAL A 40 -8.90 7.75 9.00
N THR A 41 -9.07 8.68 8.06
CA THR A 41 -9.39 8.35 6.67
C THR A 41 -8.23 7.62 6.00
N VAL A 42 -7.00 8.10 6.18
CA VAL A 42 -5.81 7.46 5.59
C VAL A 42 -5.61 6.04 6.12
N MET A 43 -5.77 5.82 7.43
CA MET A 43 -5.72 4.49 8.03
C MET A 43 -6.77 3.58 7.39
N ALA A 44 -8.03 4.00 7.34
CA ALA A 44 -9.11 3.19 6.77
C ALA A 44 -8.89 2.84 5.29
N ILE A 45 -8.34 3.77 4.51
CA ILE A 45 -7.98 3.55 3.11
C ILE A 45 -6.87 2.49 3.00
N MET A 46 -5.82 2.61 3.81
CA MET A 46 -4.69 1.68 3.79
C MET A 46 -5.10 0.28 4.27
N GLU A 47 -5.86 0.20 5.37
CA GLU A 47 -6.42 -1.06 5.87
C GLU A 47 -7.25 -1.77 4.80
N ARG A 48 -8.10 -1.01 4.07
CA ARG A 48 -8.88 -1.56 2.96
C ARG A 48 -7.98 -2.06 1.83
N ALA A 49 -6.94 -1.32 1.46
CA ALA A 49 -5.99 -1.74 0.43
C ALA A 49 -5.26 -3.03 0.83
N LEU A 50 -4.84 -3.14 2.10
CA LEU A 50 -4.22 -4.35 2.66
C LEU A 50 -5.17 -5.55 2.63
N VAL A 51 -6.44 -5.37 3.03
CA VAL A 51 -7.46 -6.43 2.99
C VAL A 51 -7.67 -6.93 1.57
N LEU A 52 -7.89 -6.03 0.60
CA LEU A 52 -8.10 -6.40 -0.81
C LEU A 52 -6.89 -7.16 -1.38
N THR A 53 -5.69 -6.69 -1.07
CA THR A 53 -4.47 -7.31 -1.59
C THR A 53 -4.22 -8.68 -0.95
N LYS A 54 -4.54 -8.84 0.34
CA LYS A 54 -4.40 -10.10 1.09
C LYS A 54 -5.25 -11.23 0.51
N GLU A 55 -6.38 -10.93 -0.13
CA GLU A 55 -7.22 -11.93 -0.80
C GLU A 55 -6.45 -12.68 -1.91
N GLN A 56 -5.57 -11.98 -2.62
CA GLN A 56 -4.74 -12.55 -3.69
C GLN A 56 -3.35 -12.96 -3.20
N TYR A 57 -2.80 -12.23 -2.23
CA TYR A 57 -1.45 -12.39 -1.71
C TYR A 57 -1.45 -12.51 -0.18
N PRO A 58 -1.63 -13.71 0.39
CA PRO A 58 -1.77 -13.89 1.84
C PRO A 58 -0.61 -13.33 2.67
N LEU A 59 0.61 -13.27 2.11
CA LEU A 59 1.80 -12.70 2.75
C LEU A 59 1.63 -11.22 3.14
N ILE A 60 0.76 -10.48 2.45
CA ILE A 60 0.46 -9.07 2.76
C ILE A 60 -0.23 -8.94 4.11
N GLY A 61 -0.83 -10.01 4.62
CA GLY A 61 -1.35 -10.05 5.99
C GLY A 61 -0.29 -9.92 7.09
N HIS A 62 1.00 -9.86 6.74
CA HIS A 62 2.10 -9.54 7.65
C HIS A 62 2.50 -8.06 7.64
N LEU A 63 1.87 -7.24 6.79
CA LEU A 63 1.93 -5.78 6.87
C LEU A 63 0.82 -5.28 7.79
N ASP A 64 1.11 -4.18 8.49
CA ASP A 64 0.14 -3.56 9.39
C ASP A 64 0.03 -2.05 9.11
N ALA A 65 -1.20 -1.52 9.16
CA ALA A 65 -1.44 -0.10 9.02
C ALA A 65 -1.40 0.54 10.41
N THR A 66 -0.38 1.34 10.67
CA THR A 66 -0.19 2.06 11.93
C THR A 66 -0.53 3.54 11.76
N PRO A 67 -0.66 4.31 12.85
CA PRO A 67 -0.82 5.75 12.76
C PRO A 67 0.34 6.45 12.01
N GLU A 68 1.53 5.86 11.98
CA GLU A 68 2.75 6.41 11.38
C GLU A 68 2.99 5.95 9.92
N GLY A 69 2.22 4.99 9.42
CA GLY A 69 2.40 4.43 8.07
C GLY A 69 2.12 2.94 8.01
N VAL A 70 2.75 2.25 7.07
CA VAL A 70 2.68 0.79 6.97
C VAL A 70 3.91 0.17 7.62
N SER A 71 3.71 -0.72 8.58
CA SER A 71 4.79 -1.47 9.22
C SER A 71 5.11 -2.75 8.44
N PHE A 72 6.40 -2.94 8.15
CA PHE A 72 6.96 -4.11 7.47
C PHE A 72 7.67 -5.07 8.44
N GLU A 73 7.69 -4.79 9.74
CA GLU A 73 8.49 -5.51 10.73
C GLU A 73 8.20 -7.01 10.75
N VAL A 74 6.92 -7.39 10.81
CA VAL A 74 6.51 -8.80 10.85
C VAL A 74 6.80 -9.51 9.54
N LEU A 75 6.62 -8.82 8.40
CA LEU A 75 6.93 -9.35 7.08
C LEU A 75 8.42 -9.66 6.94
N ARG A 76 9.31 -8.76 7.35
CA ARG A 76 10.77 -8.97 7.33
C ARG A 76 11.22 -10.17 8.13
N GLN A 77 10.58 -10.44 9.28
CA GLN A 77 10.91 -11.59 10.13
C GLN A 77 10.48 -12.94 9.53
N ARG A 78 9.52 -12.94 8.60
CA ARG A 78 8.89 -14.15 8.07
C ARG A 78 9.30 -14.49 6.64
N LEU A 79 9.97 -13.59 5.94
CA LEU A 79 10.27 -13.73 4.52
C LEU A 79 11.32 -14.81 4.23
N GLY A 80 10.91 -15.83 3.46
CA GLY A 80 11.79 -16.85 2.90
C GLY A 80 12.58 -16.37 1.66
N GLU A 81 13.46 -17.22 1.11
CA GLU A 81 14.16 -16.92 -0.17
C GLU A 81 13.25 -17.08 -1.40
N GLU A 82 12.27 -17.98 -1.36
CA GLU A 82 11.46 -18.35 -2.54
C GLU A 82 10.34 -17.33 -2.88
N GLU A 83 10.00 -16.41 -1.98
CA GLU A 83 8.80 -15.57 -2.10
C GLU A 83 9.04 -14.24 -2.83
N ARG A 84 10.25 -14.01 -3.36
CA ARG A 84 10.70 -12.68 -3.83
C ARG A 84 9.86 -12.10 -4.98
N LEU A 85 9.54 -12.91 -5.99
CA LEU A 85 8.74 -12.44 -7.13
C LEU A 85 7.30 -12.19 -6.69
N LEU A 86 6.74 -13.09 -5.88
CA LEU A 86 5.39 -12.97 -5.35
C LEU A 86 5.24 -11.74 -4.46
N LEU A 87 6.22 -11.46 -3.60
CA LEU A 87 6.24 -10.28 -2.74
C LEU A 87 6.24 -8.99 -3.56
N ARG A 88 7.07 -8.90 -4.60
CA ARG A 88 7.12 -7.71 -5.46
C ARG A 88 5.78 -7.47 -6.14
N GLU A 89 5.16 -8.51 -6.71
CA GLU A 89 3.85 -8.37 -7.35
C GLU A 89 2.77 -8.03 -6.31
N ALA A 90 2.81 -8.62 -5.12
CA ALA A 90 1.91 -8.29 -4.01
C ALA A 90 2.01 -6.82 -3.59
N LEU A 91 3.22 -6.27 -3.48
CA LEU A 91 3.44 -4.86 -3.11
C LEU A 91 3.01 -3.89 -4.22
N LYS A 92 3.19 -4.27 -5.49
CA LYS A 92 2.63 -3.50 -6.62
C LYS A 92 1.11 -3.48 -6.57
N GLU A 93 0.49 -4.64 -6.34
CA GLU A 93 -0.95 -4.78 -6.25
C GLU A 93 -1.51 -3.96 -5.08
N LEU A 94 -0.80 -3.93 -3.94
CA LEU A 94 -1.15 -3.06 -2.80
C LEU A 94 -1.20 -1.58 -3.20
N ILE A 95 -0.20 -1.10 -3.94
CA ILE A 95 -0.17 0.27 -4.42
C ILE A 95 -1.28 0.54 -5.45
N ALA A 96 -1.54 -0.41 -6.36
CA ALA A 96 -2.63 -0.30 -7.32
C ALA A 96 -3.98 -0.16 -6.61
N ASN A 97 -4.29 -1.07 -5.67
CA ASN A 97 -5.50 -1.01 -4.85
C ASN A 97 -5.61 0.31 -4.07
N LEU A 98 -4.50 0.81 -3.52
CA LEU A 98 -4.49 2.10 -2.83
C LEU A 98 -4.85 3.25 -3.77
N ILE A 99 -4.26 3.28 -4.98
CA ILE A 99 -4.55 4.29 -6.01
C ILE A 99 -6.01 4.20 -6.45
N ASP A 100 -6.53 2.99 -6.67
CA ASP A 100 -7.92 2.78 -7.09
C ASP A 100 -8.92 3.27 -6.04
N ILE A 101 -8.65 3.01 -4.75
CA ILE A 101 -9.48 3.55 -3.65
C ILE A 101 -9.44 5.07 -3.64
N LEU A 102 -8.27 5.68 -3.79
CA LEU A 102 -8.13 7.14 -3.86
C LEU A 102 -8.90 7.71 -5.07
N ALA A 103 -8.75 7.11 -6.24
CA ALA A 103 -9.45 7.51 -7.46
C ALA A 103 -10.98 7.41 -7.29
N MET A 104 -11.47 6.30 -6.73
CA MET A 104 -12.89 6.10 -6.44
C MET A 104 -13.44 7.18 -5.51
N LEU A 105 -12.74 7.49 -4.40
CA LEU A 105 -13.15 8.53 -3.47
C LEU A 105 -13.20 9.91 -4.13
N THR A 106 -12.22 10.24 -4.96
CA THR A 106 -12.23 11.51 -5.70
C THR A 106 -13.36 11.59 -6.72
N GLY A 107 -13.66 10.48 -7.42
CA GLY A 107 -14.80 10.37 -8.32
C GLY A 107 -16.13 10.60 -7.60
N ASP A 108 -16.32 9.98 -6.43
CA ASP A 108 -17.50 10.17 -5.60
C ASP A 108 -17.68 11.63 -5.15
N ILE A 109 -16.58 12.31 -4.79
CA ILE A 109 -16.61 13.73 -4.42
C ILE A 109 -17.06 14.58 -5.61
N LEU A 110 -16.50 14.34 -6.81
CA LEU A 110 -16.87 15.05 -8.03
C LEU A 110 -18.35 14.85 -8.39
N VAL A 111 -18.83 13.60 -8.36
CA VAL A 111 -20.24 13.28 -8.65
C VAL A 111 -21.18 13.96 -7.66
N ARG A 112 -20.86 13.95 -6.36
CA ARG A 112 -21.67 14.63 -5.34
C ARG A 112 -21.73 16.15 -5.54
N GLN A 113 -20.63 16.77 -5.99
CA GLN A 113 -20.63 18.20 -6.31
C GLN A 113 -21.49 18.51 -7.53
N LEU A 114 -21.37 17.72 -8.60
CA LEU A 114 -22.20 17.88 -9.81
C LEU A 114 -23.69 17.71 -9.52
N LEU A 115 -24.08 16.72 -8.70
CA LEU A 115 -25.47 16.55 -8.28
C LEU A 115 -26.00 17.77 -7.54
N LYS A 116 -25.22 18.36 -6.61
CA LYS A 116 -25.60 19.61 -5.93
C LYS A 116 -25.79 20.77 -6.90
N GLU A 117 -24.93 20.91 -7.91
CA GLU A 117 -25.07 21.96 -8.93
C GLU A 117 -26.32 21.77 -9.80
N ILE A 118 -26.61 20.53 -10.19
CA ILE A 118 -27.81 20.20 -10.98
C ILE A 118 -29.09 20.44 -10.16
N GLU A 119 -29.09 20.05 -8.89
CA GLU A 119 -30.21 20.31 -7.98
C GLU A 119 -30.40 21.80 -7.72
N GLY A 120 -29.31 22.55 -7.51
CA GLY A 120 -29.34 24.00 -7.36
C GLY A 120 -29.86 24.74 -8.59
N ARG A 121 -29.66 24.18 -9.79
CA ARG A 121 -30.21 24.74 -11.05
C ARG A 121 -31.70 24.44 -11.27
N LYS A 122 -32.31 23.49 -10.56
CA LYS A 122 -33.77 23.22 -10.66
C LYS A 122 -34.63 24.20 -9.86
N LEU A 123 -34.03 25.09 -9.08
CA LEU A 123 -34.71 26.08 -8.24
C LEU A 123 -34.70 27.51 -8.83
N LEU A 124 -34.30 27.67 -10.10
CA LEU A 124 -34.38 28.91 -10.88
C LEU A 124 -35.20 28.66 -12.15
#